data_AF-A0A3D4RKB4-F1
#
_entry.id   AF-A0A3D4RKB4-F1
#
_cell.length_a   1.000
_cell.length_b   1.000
_cell.length_c   1.000
_cell.angle_alpha   90.00
_cell.angle_beta   90.00
_cell.angle_gamma   90.00
#
_symmetry.space_group_name_H-M   'P 1'
#
loop_
_entity.id
_entity.type
_entity.pdbx_description
1 polymer ?
#
loop_
_entity_poly.entity_id
_entity_poly.type
_entity_poly.pdbx_seq_one_letter_code
_entity_poly.pdbx_strand_id
1 'polypeptide(L)' 'MGSEPENCPNTPLEICGDVWIGARVIVLPGCKRIGAHSIIGAGAVVTHDVPDYAIVGGNPARVIRMRK' A
#
# COMPACT_ATOMS: atom_id res chain seq x y z
N MET A 1 -19.65 -13.48 29.50
CA MET A 1 -18.21 -13.21 29.28
C MET A 1 -17.98 -13.08 27.77
N GLY A 2 -18.57 -12.06 27.15
CA GLY A 2 -18.27 -11.74 25.76
C GLY A 2 -17.04 -10.84 25.78
N SER A 3 -15.91 -11.35 25.34
CA SER A 3 -14.76 -10.48 25.02
C SER A 3 -15.25 -9.45 23.99
N GLU A 4 -15.12 -8.17 24.32
CA GLU A 4 -15.35 -7.08 23.37
C GLU A 4 -14.62 -7.41 22.05
N PRO A 5 -15.17 -7.06 20.87
CA PRO A 5 -14.47 -7.30 19.62
C PRO A 5 -13.11 -6.61 19.73
N GLU A 6 -12.05 -7.40 19.65
CA GLU A 6 -10.68 -6.91 19.54
C GLU A 6 -10.66 -5.77 18.51
N ASN A 7 -10.32 -4.57 18.97
CA ASN A 7 -10.35 -3.39 18.12
C ASN A 7 -9.40 -3.62 16.95
N CYS A 8 -9.94 -3.82 15.74
CA CYS A 8 -9.12 -3.93 14.54
C CYS A 8 -8.25 -2.65 14.48
N PRO A 9 -6.91 -2.76 14.44
CA PRO A 9 -6.05 -1.60 14.55
C PRO A 9 -6.40 -0.60 13.45
N ASN A 10 -7.02 0.52 13.84
CA ASN A 10 -7.36 1.63 12.96
C ASN A 10 -6.06 2.32 12.54
N THR A 11 -5.41 1.74 11.54
CA THR A 11 -4.17 2.26 10.98
C THR A 11 -4.55 3.08 9.75
N PRO A 12 -4.57 4.42 9.84
CA PRO A 12 -4.91 5.24 8.70
C PRO A 12 -3.87 5.05 7.61
N LEU A 13 -4.34 4.81 6.38
CA LEU A 13 -3.51 4.74 5.18
C LEU A 13 -3.54 6.09 4.47
N GLU A 14 -2.38 6.73 4.34
CA GLU A 14 -2.20 7.92 3.53
C GLU A 14 -1.88 7.53 2.08
N ILE A 15 -2.72 7.98 1.14
CA ILE A 15 -2.46 7.86 -0.30
C ILE A 15 -2.22 9.28 -0.82
N CYS A 16 -0.99 9.58 -1.22
CA CYS A 16 -0.62 10.89 -1.70
C CYS A 16 -1.17 11.17 -3.12
N GLY A 17 -0.90 12.37 -3.65
CA GLY A 17 -1.39 12.78 -4.98
C GLY A 17 -0.78 12.00 -6.16
N ASP A 18 -1.56 11.87 -7.23
CA ASP A 18 -1.16 11.23 -8.50
C ASP A 18 -0.67 9.77 -8.36
N VAL A 19 -1.26 9.01 -7.43
CA VAL A 19 -0.97 7.58 -7.27
C VAL A 19 -1.82 6.76 -8.22
N TRP A 20 -1.18 5.91 -9.02
CA TRP A 20 -1.89 4.93 -9.84
C TRP A 20 -2.00 3.59 -9.13
N ILE A 21 -3.23 3.17 -8.81
CA ILE A 21 -3.50 1.86 -8.18
C ILE A 21 -4.07 0.90 -9.22
N GLY A 22 -3.36 -0.18 -9.49
CA GLY A 22 -3.80 -1.25 -10.37
C GLY A 22 -4.97 -2.05 -9.82
N ALA A 23 -5.59 -2.87 -10.67
CA ALA A 23 -6.71 -3.72 -10.26
C ALA A 23 -6.29 -4.74 -9.20
N ARG A 24 -7.17 -5.01 -8.22
CA ARG A 24 -6.98 -6.02 -7.16
C ARG A 24 -5.70 -5.85 -6.33
N VAL A 25 -5.28 -4.61 -6.10
CA VAL A 25 -4.25 -4.31 -5.10
C VAL A 25 -4.80 -4.57 -3.69
N ILE A 26 -3.98 -5.19 -2.85
CA ILE A 26 -4.27 -5.43 -1.43
C ILE A 26 -3.25 -4.64 -0.63
N VAL A 27 -3.70 -3.72 0.22
CA VAL A 27 -2.83 -2.96 1.13
C VAL A 27 -3.03 -3.49 2.54
N LEU A 28 -1.93 -3.95 3.16
CA LEU A 28 -1.96 -4.47 4.53
C LEU A 28 -1.70 -3.35 5.55
N PRO A 29 -2.11 -3.51 6.83
CA PRO A 29 -1.90 -2.51 7.88
C PRO A 29 -0.44 -2.11 8.15
N GLY A 30 0.54 -2.87 7.64
CA GLY A 30 1.96 -2.51 7.70
C GLY A 30 2.36 -1.35 6.77
N CYS A 31 1.49 -0.98 5.81
CA CYS A 31 1.67 0.18 4.95
C CYS A 31 0.84 1.34 5.51
N LYS A 32 1.51 2.42 5.89
CA LYS A 32 0.92 3.66 6.40
C LYS A 32 0.91 4.75 5.33
N ARG A 33 1.83 4.71 4.36
CA ARG A 33 1.96 5.73 3.32
C ARG A 33 2.25 5.16 1.94
N ILE A 34 1.48 5.60 0.95
CA ILE A 34 1.76 5.44 -0.46
C ILE A 34 2.16 6.80 -1.04
N GLY A 35 3.45 6.92 -1.38
CA GLY A 35 4.07 8.16 -1.82
C GLY A 35 3.51 8.73 -3.12
N ALA A 36 3.69 10.03 -3.34
CA ALA A 36 3.14 10.74 -4.48
C ALA A 36 3.72 10.22 -5.81
N HIS A 37 2.93 10.30 -6.90
CA HIS A 37 3.34 9.87 -8.25
C HIS A 37 3.73 8.38 -8.38
N SER A 38 3.45 7.56 -7.35
CA SER A 38 3.79 6.14 -7.33
C SER A 38 2.79 5.31 -8.13
N ILE A 39 3.25 4.14 -8.59
CA ILE A 39 2.45 3.20 -9.38
C ILE A 39 2.44 1.86 -8.67
N ILE A 40 1.26 1.38 -8.30
CA ILE A 40 1.02 0.07 -7.71
C ILE A 40 0.51 -0.88 -8.79
N GLY A 41 1.31 -1.89 -9.14
CA GLY A 41 0.95 -2.89 -10.15
C GLY A 41 -0.30 -3.71 -9.77
N ALA A 42 -1.03 -4.19 -10.77
CA ALA A 42 -2.21 -5.02 -10.54
C ALA A 42 -1.85 -6.29 -9.75
N GLY A 43 -2.72 -6.68 -8.81
CA GLY A 43 -2.52 -7.84 -7.94
C GLY A 43 -1.42 -7.69 -6.89
N ALA A 44 -0.85 -6.49 -6.71
CA ALA A 44 0.21 -6.29 -5.71
C ALA A 44 -0.33 -6.40 -4.28
N VAL A 45 0.44 -7.01 -3.39
CA VAL A 45 0.17 -7.08 -1.95
C VAL A 45 1.16 -6.19 -1.22
N VAL A 46 0.72 -4.97 -0.90
CA VAL A 46 1.56 -3.91 -0.32
C VAL A 46 1.64 -4.12 1.19
N THR A 47 2.85 -4.44 1.66
CA THR A 47 3.10 -4.77 3.07
C THR A 47 3.88 -3.69 3.83
N HIS A 48 4.46 -2.72 3.12
CA HIS A 48 5.29 -1.63 3.65
C HIS A 48 5.02 -0.34 2.87
N ASP A 49 5.48 0.79 3.40
CA ASP A 49 5.35 2.10 2.76
C ASP A 49 5.99 2.13 1.36
N VAL A 50 5.34 2.87 0.46
CA VAL A 50 5.79 3.03 -0.92
C VAL A 50 6.43 4.42 -1.07
N PRO A 51 7.70 4.51 -1.50
CA PRO A 51 8.34 5.81 -1.74
C PRO A 51 7.66 6.61 -2.86
N ASP A 52 7.86 7.93 -2.83
CA ASP A 52 7.40 8.80 -3.91
C ASP A 52 8.05 8.37 -5.24
N TYR A 53 7.32 8.47 -6.35
CA TYR A 53 7.75 8.05 -7.69
C TYR A 53 8.05 6.55 -7.84
N ALA A 54 7.85 5.71 -6.81
CA ALA A 54 8.14 4.29 -6.91
C ALA A 54 7.10 3.54 -7.76
N ILE A 55 7.56 2.59 -8.58
CA ILE A 55 6.74 1.60 -9.26
C ILE A 55 6.91 0.29 -8.49
N VAL A 56 5.85 -0.20 -7.86
CA VAL A 56 5.88 -1.43 -7.04
C VAL A 56 4.96 -2.51 -7.61
N GLY A 57 5.28 -3.78 -7.35
CA GLY A 57 4.43 -4.89 -7.74
C GLY A 57 4.81 -6.21 -7.07
N GLY A 58 3.95 -7.22 -7.24
CA GLY A 58 4.14 -8.56 -6.68
C GLY A 58 3.54 -8.78 -5.30
N ASN A 59 3.73 -9.98 -4.76
CA ASN A 59 3.31 -10.41 -3.42
C ASN A 59 4.48 -11.15 -2.73
N PRO A 60 5.14 -10.56 -1.72
CA PRO A 60 4.93 -9.21 -1.20
C PRO A 60 5.43 -8.14 -2.19
N ALA A 61 4.79 -6.96 -2.21
CA ALA A 61 5.13 -5.89 -3.14
C ALA A 61 6.58 -5.42 -2.93
N ARG A 62 7.31 -5.21 -4.03
CA ARG A 62 8.68 -4.69 -4.06
C ARG A 62 8.79 -3.56 -5.08
N VAL A 63 9.71 -2.63 -4.85
CA VAL A 63 10.07 -1.62 -5.83
C VAL A 63 10.69 -2.29 -7.03
N ILE A 64 10.04 -2.17 -8.18
CA ILE A 64 10.52 -2.67 -9.48
C ILE A 64 11.45 -1.62 -10.10
N ARG A 65 11.05 -0.34 -10.03
CA ARG A 65 11.80 0.81 -10.57
C ARG A 65 11.29 2.11 -9.98
N MET A 66 12.09 3.18 -10.06
CA MET A 66 11.63 4.55 -9.83
C MET A 66 11.22 5.22 -11.16
N ARG A 67 10.09 5.93 -11.14
CA ARG A 67 9.64 6.84 -12.20
C ARG A 67 10.62 8.01 -12.28
N LYS A 68 10.98 8.41 -13.50
CA LYS A 68 11.80 9.60 -13.77
C LYS A 68 10.91 10.81 -13.93
#